data_AF-A0A9E3RL08-F1
#
_entry.id   AF-A0A9E3RL08-F1
#
_cell.length_a   1.000
_cell.length_b   1.000
_cell.length_c   1.000
_cell.angle_alpha   90.00
_cell.angle_beta   90.00
_cell.angle_gamma   90.00
#
_symmetry.space_group_name_H-M   'P 1'
#
loop_
_entity.id
_entity.type
_entity.pdbx_description
1 polymer ?
#
loop_
_entity_poly.entity_id
_entity_poly.type
_entity_poly.pdbx_seq_one_letter_code
_entity_poly.pdbx_strand_id
1 'polypeptide(L)'
;MKTFTRLSVASILSLASAFSFAQSQNLPPKPSSPSQNESAIQNAALTYIIIDAPNSTFGYDVLMDGQLMIHQTSIPAMPGNDGFSSKDDAAKVAELVMYKIRKGEMPPTVTTEELKSLHVINQ
;
A
#
# COMPACT_ATOMS: atom_id res chain seq x y z
N MET A 1 -33.93 11.87 49.48
CA MET A 1 -34.34 11.03 48.33
C MET A 1 -33.94 9.60 48.64
N LYS A 2 -34.88 8.66 48.46
CA LYS A 2 -34.98 7.39 49.19
C LYS A 2 -33.97 6.33 48.74
N THR A 3 -33.42 5.67 49.75
CA THR A 3 -32.49 4.53 49.74
C THR A 3 -33.19 3.17 49.65
N PHE A 4 -32.47 2.21 49.04
CA PHE A 4 -32.44 0.74 49.25
C PHE A 4 -33.74 -0.07 49.31
N THR A 5 -33.89 -1.07 48.42
CA THR A 5 -34.63 -2.32 48.73
C THR A 5 -34.06 -3.55 47.99
N ARG A 6 -33.41 -4.40 48.79
CA ARG A 6 -33.35 -5.88 48.88
C ARG A 6 -33.39 -6.83 47.65
N LEU A 7 -32.29 -7.58 47.57
CA LEU A 7 -32.08 -9.03 47.32
C LEU A 7 -33.30 -10.00 47.39
N SER A 8 -33.45 -10.88 46.37
CA SER A 8 -33.58 -12.37 46.44
C SER A 8 -33.97 -12.94 45.05
N VAL A 9 -33.13 -13.72 44.35
CA VAL A 9 -32.99 -15.21 44.30
C VAL A 9 -33.98 -15.96 43.40
N ALA A 10 -33.39 -16.79 42.52
CA ALA A 10 -33.88 -17.99 41.79
C ALA A 10 -34.92 -17.78 40.66
N SER A 11 -34.58 -18.03 39.39
CA SER A 11 -34.34 -19.32 38.71
C SER A 11 -35.60 -20.18 38.56
N ILE A 12 -36.22 -20.19 37.37
CA ILE A 12 -36.87 -21.33 36.66
C ILE A 12 -36.92 -20.92 35.18
N LEU A 13 -36.00 -21.36 34.31
CA LEU A 13 -36.01 -22.59 33.49
C LEU A 13 -37.27 -22.79 32.61
N SER A 14 -37.18 -22.41 31.33
CA SER A 14 -38.00 -22.93 30.20
C SER A 14 -37.27 -22.55 28.90
N LEU A 15 -36.40 -23.41 28.36
CA LEU A 15 -36.66 -24.42 27.32
C LEU A 15 -37.05 -23.85 25.94
N ALA A 16 -36.18 -24.21 24.98
CA ALA A 16 -36.36 -24.22 23.53
C ALA A 16 -36.22 -22.88 22.78
N SER A 17 -35.06 -22.66 22.18
CA SER A 17 -34.90 -22.82 20.72
C SER A 17 -33.46 -22.50 20.32
N ALA A 18 -32.90 -23.35 19.47
CA ALA A 18 -31.54 -23.26 18.96
C ALA A 18 -31.34 -21.93 18.20
N PHE A 19 -30.61 -20.99 18.81
CA PHE A 19 -29.93 -19.96 18.04
C PHE A 19 -28.55 -20.49 17.71
N SER A 20 -28.43 -20.97 16.48
CA SER A 20 -27.19 -21.34 15.81
C SER A 20 -26.09 -20.35 16.18
N PHE A 21 -25.03 -20.87 16.81
CA PHE A 21 -23.76 -20.19 16.89
C PHE A 21 -23.41 -19.77 15.46
N ALA A 22 -23.37 -18.46 15.21
CA ALA A 22 -22.95 -17.92 13.94
C ALA A 22 -21.58 -18.54 13.64
N GLN A 23 -21.55 -19.41 12.65
CA GLN A 23 -20.35 -19.99 12.10
C GLN A 23 -19.45 -18.82 11.75
N SER A 24 -18.36 -18.64 12.51
CA SER A 24 -17.20 -17.91 12.05
C SER A 24 -16.76 -18.65 10.79
N GLN A 25 -17.30 -18.22 9.65
CA GLN A 25 -16.80 -18.67 8.38
C GLN A 25 -15.41 -18.04 8.28
N ASN A 26 -14.41 -18.84 8.64
CA ASN A 26 -13.10 -18.80 8.01
C ASN A 26 -13.35 -18.96 6.50
N LEU A 27 -13.77 -17.88 5.86
CA LEU A 27 -13.75 -17.75 4.42
C LEU A 27 -12.27 -17.65 4.05
N PRO A 28 -11.77 -18.41 3.07
CA PRO A 28 -10.50 -18.07 2.44
C PRO A 28 -10.59 -16.61 1.97
N PRO A 29 -9.50 -15.82 2.01
CA PRO A 29 -9.52 -14.47 1.47
C PRO A 29 -10.04 -14.54 0.04
N LYS A 30 -11.23 -13.95 -0.17
CA LYS A 30 -11.84 -13.81 -1.49
C LYS A 30 -10.82 -13.07 -2.37
N PRO A 31 -10.41 -13.60 -3.53
CA PRO A 31 -9.61 -12.83 -4.47
C PRO A 31 -10.44 -11.60 -4.85
N SER A 32 -9.96 -10.43 -4.42
CA SER A 32 -10.57 -9.15 -4.71
C SER A 32 -10.66 -8.97 -6.22
N SER A 33 -11.87 -9.02 -6.75
CA SER A 33 -12.15 -8.68 -8.13
C SER A 33 -11.73 -7.22 -8.40
N PRO A 34 -11.01 -6.94 -9.49
CA PRO A 34 -10.59 -5.60 -9.87
C PRO A 34 -11.75 -4.89 -10.55
N SER A 35 -12.36 -3.85 -9.96
CA SER A 35 -13.24 -2.97 -10.76
C SER A 35 -13.64 -1.62 -10.19
N GLN A 36 -13.18 -1.18 -9.02
CA GLN A 36 -13.49 0.18 -8.53
C GLN A 36 -12.25 1.06 -8.30
N ASN A 37 -11.11 0.46 -7.96
CA ASN A 37 -9.86 1.20 -7.73
C ASN A 37 -9.03 1.40 -9.01
N GLU A 38 -9.12 0.50 -9.99
CA GLU A 38 -8.32 0.60 -11.22
C GLU A 38 -8.74 1.79 -12.08
N SER A 39 -10.04 2.05 -12.22
CA SER A 39 -10.54 3.15 -13.03
C SER A 39 -10.15 4.53 -12.50
N ALA A 40 -9.96 4.65 -11.18
CA ALA A 40 -9.47 5.87 -10.55
C ALA A 40 -7.99 6.10 -10.87
N ILE A 41 -7.15 5.06 -10.76
CA ILE A 41 -5.72 5.14 -11.07
C ILE A 41 -5.47 5.48 -12.55
N GLN A 42 -6.29 4.95 -13.47
CA GLN A 42 -6.13 5.22 -14.90
C GLN A 42 -6.37 6.68 -15.30
N ASN A 43 -7.20 7.40 -14.54
CA ASN A 43 -7.54 8.79 -14.82
C ASN A 43 -6.79 9.78 -13.92
N ALA A 44 -6.07 9.28 -12.91
CA ALA A 44 -5.34 10.11 -11.97
C ALA A 44 -4.13 10.80 -12.64
N ALA A 45 -3.89 12.06 -12.25
CA ALA A 45 -2.72 12.79 -12.66
C ALA A 45 -1.50 12.28 -11.87
N LEU A 46 -0.71 11.41 -12.50
CA LEU A 46 0.58 10.99 -11.96
C LEU A 46 1.68 11.97 -12.36
N THR A 47 2.43 12.42 -11.35
CA THR A 47 3.62 13.28 -11.50
C THR A 47 4.73 12.77 -10.59
N TYR A 48 5.96 13.21 -10.82
CA TYR A 48 7.08 12.94 -9.92
C TYR A 48 7.86 14.21 -9.61
N ILE A 49 8.57 14.19 -8.49
CA ILE A 49 9.58 15.18 -8.13
C ILE A 49 10.86 14.46 -7.72
N ILE A 50 12.01 15.09 -8.00
CA ILE A 50 13.32 14.59 -7.58
C ILE A 50 13.66 15.22 -6.24
N ILE A 51 14.10 14.39 -5.31
CA ILE A 51 14.44 14.78 -3.94
C ILE A 51 15.91 14.48 -3.65
N ASP A 52 16.49 15.26 -2.75
CA ASP A 52 17.80 14.93 -2.20
C ASP A 52 17.65 13.75 -1.23
N ALA A 53 18.60 12.82 -1.28
CA ALA A 53 18.64 11.62 -0.45
C ALA A 53 19.94 11.57 0.37
N PRO A 54 20.07 10.65 1.35
CA PRO A 54 21.29 10.51 2.15
C PRO A 54 22.56 10.37 1.30
N ASN A 55 23.71 10.69 1.89
CA ASN A 55 25.02 10.54 1.24
C ASN A 55 25.19 11.31 -0.07
N SER A 56 24.49 12.45 -0.21
CA SER A 56 24.51 13.30 -1.42
C SER A 56 24.05 12.58 -2.68
N THR A 57 23.08 11.68 -2.52
CA THR A 57 22.43 10.95 -3.62
C THR A 57 21.05 11.53 -3.91
N PHE A 58 20.33 10.96 -4.87
CA PHE A 58 19.01 11.42 -5.29
C PHE A 58 17.96 10.31 -5.18
N GLY A 59 16.77 10.69 -4.71
CA GLY A 59 15.57 9.86 -4.72
C GLY A 59 14.47 10.50 -5.57
N TYR A 60 13.27 9.94 -5.47
CA TYR A 60 12.09 10.51 -6.11
C TYR A 60 10.84 10.31 -5.25
N ASP A 61 9.90 11.24 -5.40
CA ASP A 61 8.53 11.06 -4.95
C ASP A 61 7.61 10.90 -6.16
N VAL A 62 6.63 10.00 -6.05
CA VAL A 62 5.52 9.89 -6.99
C VAL A 62 4.27 10.43 -6.32
N LEU A 63 3.60 11.37 -7.00
CA LEU A 63 2.36 11.98 -6.56
C LEU A 63 1.21 11.53 -7.46
N MET A 64 0.09 11.18 -6.83
CA MET A 64 -1.18 10.89 -7.49
C MET A 64 -2.18 11.98 -7.13
N ASP A 65 -2.64 12.74 -8.12
CA ASP A 65 -3.53 13.90 -7.93
C ASP A 65 -2.98 14.90 -6.89
N GLY A 66 -1.65 15.08 -6.90
CA GLY A 66 -0.94 15.96 -5.98
C GLY A 66 -0.73 15.41 -4.56
N GLN A 67 -1.19 14.19 -4.26
CA GLN A 67 -0.93 13.51 -3.00
C GLN A 67 0.28 12.59 -3.10
N LEU A 68 1.18 12.66 -2.12
CA LEU A 68 2.35 11.77 -2.04
C LEU A 68 1.90 10.32 -1.94
N MET A 69 2.30 9.51 -2.92
CA MET A 69 1.96 8.10 -3.02
C MET A 69 3.17 7.20 -2.73
N ILE A 70 4.33 7.56 -3.30
CA ILE A 70 5.58 6.83 -3.09
C ILE A 70 6.64 7.85 -2.71
N HIS A 71 7.39 7.53 -1.66
CA HIS A 71 8.58 8.26 -1.24
C HIS A 71 9.76 7.29 -1.28
N GLN A 72 10.65 7.47 -2.24
CA GLN A 72 11.75 6.53 -2.50
C GLN A 72 13.09 7.25 -2.44
N THR A 73 13.82 7.06 -1.34
CA THR A 73 15.14 7.66 -1.13
C THR A 73 16.30 6.78 -1.58
N SER A 74 16.08 5.47 -1.70
CA SER A 74 17.11 4.50 -2.11
C SER A 74 16.82 3.86 -3.46
N ILE A 75 17.83 3.26 -4.10
CA ILE A 75 17.64 2.53 -5.36
C ILE A 75 16.78 1.28 -5.11
N PRO A 76 15.63 1.09 -5.80
CA PRO A 76 14.83 -0.12 -5.68
C PRO A 76 15.63 -1.38 -6.02
N ALA A 77 15.27 -2.53 -5.44
CA ALA A 77 15.92 -3.83 -5.71
C ALA A 77 17.45 -3.88 -5.49
N MET A 78 18.03 -2.87 -4.85
CA MET A 78 19.44 -2.79 -4.50
C MET A 78 19.60 -2.78 -2.98
N PRO A 79 20.65 -3.45 -2.44
CA PRO A 79 20.94 -3.37 -1.02
C PRO A 79 21.48 -1.99 -0.64
N GLY A 80 21.21 -1.56 0.60
CA GLY A 80 21.66 -0.28 1.15
C GLY A 80 20.57 0.79 1.15
N ASN A 81 20.95 1.99 1.61
CA ASN A 81 20.04 3.13 1.79
C ASN A 81 20.36 4.31 0.87
N ASP A 82 21.33 4.14 -0.02
CA ASP A 82 21.76 5.19 -0.96
C ASP A 82 20.81 5.23 -2.16
N GLY A 83 20.56 6.45 -2.63
CA GLY A 83 19.82 6.73 -3.84
C GLY A 83 20.70 6.70 -5.09
N PHE A 84 20.18 7.28 -6.16
CA PHE A 84 20.88 7.40 -7.43
C PHE A 84 21.99 8.44 -7.38
N SER A 85 23.05 8.23 -8.16
CA SER A 85 24.16 9.18 -8.29
C SER A 85 23.78 10.44 -9.09
N SER A 86 22.72 10.38 -9.89
CA SER A 86 22.23 11.50 -10.69
C SER A 86 20.71 11.68 -10.58
N LYS A 87 20.25 12.92 -10.74
CA LYS A 87 18.81 13.26 -10.80
C LYS A 87 18.12 12.61 -12.01
N ASP A 88 18.84 12.48 -13.12
CA ASP A 88 18.34 11.88 -14.37
C ASP A 88 18.02 10.39 -14.16
N ASP A 89 18.86 9.67 -13.42
CA ASP A 89 18.63 8.25 -13.13
C ASP A 89 17.44 8.05 -12.19
N ALA A 90 17.32 8.89 -11.16
CA ALA A 90 16.14 8.90 -10.30
C ALA A 90 14.85 9.19 -11.10
N ALA A 91 14.90 10.12 -12.05
CA ALA A 91 13.77 10.47 -12.91
C ALA A 91 13.33 9.30 -13.81
N LYS A 92 14.26 8.61 -14.48
CA LYS A 92 13.96 7.43 -15.31
C LYS A 92 13.23 6.35 -14.52
N VAL A 93 13.66 6.11 -13.29
CA VAL A 93 13.04 5.09 -12.43
C VAL A 93 11.68 5.56 -11.90
N ALA A 94 11.52 6.84 -11.57
CA ALA A 94 10.22 7.41 -11.23
C ALA A 94 9.22 7.25 -12.38
N GLU A 95 9.64 7.48 -13.62
CA GLU A 95 8.84 7.28 -14.83
C GLU A 95 8.44 5.81 -15.03
N LEU A 96 9.36 4.87 -14.82
CA LEU A 96 9.05 3.43 -14.82
C LEU A 96 7.99 3.08 -13.78
N VAL A 97 8.12 3.61 -12.55
CA VAL A 97 7.16 3.39 -11.48
C VAL A 97 5.79 3.96 -11.84
N MET A 98 5.72 5.20 -12.34
CA MET A 98 4.46 5.78 -12.82
C MET A 98 3.84 4.96 -13.95
N TYR A 99 4.65 4.46 -14.88
CA TYR A 99 4.19 3.58 -15.95
C TYR A 99 3.56 2.31 -15.39
N LYS A 100 4.19 1.65 -14.40
CA LYS A 100 3.66 0.46 -13.72
C LYS A 100 2.35 0.74 -12.98
N ILE A 101 2.27 1.86 -12.27
CA ILE A 101 1.04 2.29 -11.59
C ILE A 101 -0.10 2.47 -12.62
N ARG A 102 0.16 3.13 -13.76
CA ARG A 102 -0.83 3.25 -14.84
C ARG A 102 -1.24 1.90 -15.42
N LYS A 103 -0.37 0.89 -15.38
CA LYS A 103 -0.69 -0.47 -15.83
C LYS A 103 -1.50 -1.27 -14.79
N GLY A 104 -1.73 -0.71 -13.60
CA GLY A 104 -2.45 -1.38 -12.51
C GLY A 104 -1.56 -2.27 -11.64
N GLU A 105 -0.23 -2.22 -11.81
CA GLU A 105 0.70 -2.98 -10.98
C GLU A 105 0.81 -2.32 -9.59
N MET A 106 0.17 -2.94 -8.59
CA MET A 106 0.10 -2.43 -7.22
C MET A 106 0.45 -3.51 -6.19
N PRO A 107 1.49 -3.32 -5.35
CA PRO A 107 2.46 -2.22 -5.39
C PRO A 107 3.39 -2.31 -6.62
N PRO A 108 3.85 -1.17 -7.18
CA PRO A 108 4.75 -1.20 -8.33
C PRO A 108 6.08 -1.81 -7.89
N THR A 109 6.47 -2.90 -8.55
CA THR A 109 7.73 -3.58 -8.28
C THR A 109 8.71 -3.26 -9.41
N VAL A 110 9.86 -2.70 -9.05
CA VAL A 110 10.97 -2.46 -9.97
C VAL A 110 11.99 -3.58 -9.80
N THR A 111 12.38 -4.24 -10.89
CA THR A 111 13.39 -5.31 -10.85
C THR A 111 14.78 -4.80 -11.21
N THR A 112 15.81 -5.55 -10.84
CA THR A 112 17.19 -5.22 -11.20
C THR A 112 17.40 -5.20 -12.71
N GLU A 113 16.73 -6.08 -13.46
CA GLU A 113 16.80 -6.12 -14.94
C GLU A 113 16.23 -4.86 -15.58
N GLU A 114 15.15 -4.30 -15.04
CA GLU A 114 14.58 -3.05 -15.51
C GLU A 114 15.54 -1.88 -15.25
N LEU A 115 16.19 -1.84 -14.09
CA LEU A 115 17.20 -0.84 -13.76
C LEU A 115 18.42 -0.92 -14.71
N LYS A 116 18.89 -2.13 -15.02
CA LYS A 116 19.96 -2.34 -16.00
C LYS A 116 19.54 -1.88 -17.40
N SER A 117 18.31 -2.19 -17.81
CA SER A 117 17.77 -1.78 -19.11
C SER A 117 17.66 -0.26 -19.24
N LEU A 118 17.38 0.44 -18.13
CA LEU A 118 17.38 1.91 -18.06
C LEU A 118 18.79 2.51 -17.94
N HIS A 119 19.83 1.68 -17.84
CA HIS A 119 21.23 2.09 -17.66
C HIS A 119 21.45 2.97 -16.42
N VAL A 120 20.64 2.78 -15.38
CA VAL A 120 20.76 3.52 -14.10
C VAL A 120 21.64 2.80 -13.08
N ILE A 121 21.95 1.52 -13.34
CA ILE A 121 22.92 0.72 -12.59
C ILE A 121 23.79 -0.08 -13.57
N ASN A 122 25.04 -0.36 -13.17
CA ASN A 122 26.05 -1.00 -14.02
C ASN A 122 26.34 -2.48 -13.63
N GLN A 123 25.48 -3.13 -12.86
CA GLN A 123 25.75 -4.49 -12.35
C GLN A 123 25.60 -5.59 -13.39
#